data_AF-A0A2C9W196-F1
#
_entry.id   AF-A0A2C9W196-F1
#
_cell.length_a   1.000
_cell.length_b   1.000
_cell.length_c   1.000
_cell.angle_alpha   90.00
_cell.angle_beta   90.00
_cell.angle_gamma   90.00
#
_symmetry.space_group_name_H-M   'P 1'
#
loop_
_entity.id
_entity.type
_entity.pdbx_description
1 polymer ?
#
loop_
_entity_poly.entity_id
_entity_poly.type
_entity_poly.pdbx_seq_one_letter_code
_entity_poly.pdbx_strand_id
1 'polypeptide(L)'
;MEIPNAVEKELDRILCNSKWRLKFLKAIIHHLPMLSSNHMPLLLKLYSYVLGRKAFLFPFEAAWFTHFAFRDFVNNFTTKLKNWNGEIFRYVFKQRKKHMLLRIEAVEKKLELSILIRFEDLFESLKGELELFLEREELISF
;
A
#
# COMPACT_ATOMS: atom_id res chain seq x y z
N MET A 1 -33.42 -2.46 -23.23
CA MET A 1 -32.06 -2.95 -22.99
C MET A 1 -32.01 -3.38 -21.54
N GLU A 2 -32.06 -4.69 -21.29
CA GLU A 2 -31.89 -5.25 -19.95
C GLU A 2 -30.46 -5.01 -19.51
N ILE A 3 -30.29 -4.36 -18.36
CA ILE A 3 -28.97 -4.24 -17.72
C ILE A 3 -28.64 -5.65 -17.23
N PRO A 4 -27.53 -6.27 -17.66
CA PRO A 4 -27.15 -7.57 -17.13
C PRO A 4 -27.00 -7.42 -15.62
N ASN A 5 -27.73 -8.20 -14.83
CA ASN A 5 -27.49 -8.28 -13.39
C ASN A 5 -26.03 -8.71 -13.20
N ALA A 6 -25.17 -7.79 -12.77
CA ALA A 6 -23.80 -8.12 -12.40
C ALA A 6 -23.85 -9.11 -11.23
N VAL A 7 -23.43 -10.35 -11.47
CA VAL A 7 -23.34 -11.38 -10.44
C VAL A 7 -21.96 -11.30 -9.83
N GLU A 8 -21.82 -10.54 -8.75
CA GLU A 8 -20.61 -10.52 -7.94
C GLU A 8 -20.51 -11.82 -7.12
N LYS A 9 -19.32 -12.44 -7.10
CA LYS A 9 -19.03 -13.65 -6.32
C LYS A 9 -17.75 -13.46 -5.52
N GLU A 10 -17.84 -13.56 -4.20
CA GLU A 10 -16.67 -13.67 -3.32
C GLU A 10 -16.04 -15.06 -3.41
N LEU A 11 -15.08 -15.21 -4.33
CA LEU A 11 -14.33 -16.46 -4.51
C LEU A 11 -13.06 -16.52 -3.67
N ASP A 12 -12.48 -15.36 -3.34
CA ASP A 12 -11.23 -15.28 -2.60
C ASP A 12 -11.48 -15.47 -1.10
N ARG A 13 -10.79 -16.44 -0.49
CA ARG A 13 -10.91 -16.77 0.94
C ARG A 13 -9.55 -17.10 1.54
N ILE A 14 -9.34 -16.72 2.80
CA ILE A 14 -8.14 -17.08 3.57
C ILE A 14 -8.54 -18.11 4.61
N LEU A 15 -7.90 -19.27 4.57
CA LEU A 15 -8.08 -20.35 5.55
C LEU A 15 -6.88 -20.39 6.50
N CYS A 16 -7.13 -20.61 7.79
CA CYS A 16 -6.07 -20.80 8.78
C CYS A 16 -6.41 -21.91 9.77
N ASN A 17 -5.38 -22.56 10.31
CA ASN A 17 -5.56 -23.54 11.38
C ASN A 17 -5.53 -22.87 12.76
N SER A 18 -5.98 -23.61 13.78
CA SER A 18 -6.08 -23.11 15.17
C SER A 18 -4.75 -22.59 15.71
N LYS A 19 -3.65 -23.30 15.45
CA LYS A 19 -2.28 -22.89 15.86
C LYS A 19 -1.90 -21.53 15.25
N TRP A 20 -2.22 -21.31 13.98
CA TRP A 20 -1.95 -20.06 13.29
C TRP A 20 -2.81 -18.92 13.85
N ARG A 21 -4.10 -19.16 14.11
CA ARG A 21 -5.00 -18.17 14.71
C ARG A 21 -4.52 -17.72 16.09
N LEU A 22 -4.02 -18.65 16.91
CA LEU A 22 -3.44 -18.36 18.22
C LEU A 22 -2.14 -17.54 18.11
N LYS A 23 -1.35 -17.72 17.05
CA LYS A 23 -0.11 -16.96 16.82
C LYS A 23 -0.37 -15.53 16.35
N PHE A 24 -1.43 -15.30 15.58
CA PHE A 24 -1.78 -14.00 15.01
C PHE A 24 -3.18 -13.56 15.43
N LEU A 25 -3.39 -13.40 16.74
CA LEU A 25 -4.70 -13.05 17.32
C LEU A 25 -5.28 -11.75 16.75
N LYS A 26 -4.42 -10.81 16.36
CA LYS A 26 -4.80 -9.51 15.78
C LYS A 26 -4.77 -9.50 14.25
N ALA A 27 -4.65 -10.64 13.59
CA ALA A 27 -4.68 -10.66 12.12
C ALA A 27 -6.01 -10.09 11.61
N ILE A 28 -5.92 -9.15 10.66
CA ILE A 28 -7.06 -8.50 10.01
C ILE A 28 -6.94 -8.74 8.50
N ILE A 29 -8.08 -9.00 7.86
CA ILE A 29 -8.19 -9.06 6.40
C ILE A 29 -8.79 -7.73 5.93
N HIS A 30 -8.18 -7.12 4.92
CA HIS A 30 -8.74 -5.99 4.20
C HIS A 30 -9.02 -6.41 2.76
N HIS A 31 -10.21 -6.09 2.27
CA HIS A 31 -10.51 -6.14 0.85
C HIS A 31 -9.90 -4.88 0.23
N LEU A 32 -9.00 -5.08 -0.74
CA LEU A 32 -8.40 -3.98 -1.48
C LEU A 32 -9.27 -3.65 -2.71
N PRO A 33 -9.29 -2.37 -3.13
CA PRO A 33 -9.98 -1.96 -4.35
C PRO A 33 -9.53 -2.74 -5.58
N MET A 34 -10.42 -2.89 -6.56
CA MET A 34 -10.17 -3.56 -7.83
C MET A 34 -9.37 -2.65 -8.77
N LEU A 35 -8.05 -2.60 -8.57
CA LEU A 35 -7.18 -1.65 -9.26
C LEU A 35 -6.76 -2.06 -10.68
N SER A 36 -6.71 -3.34 -11.02
CA SER A 36 -6.30 -3.78 -12.37
C SER A 36 -6.83 -5.17 -12.76
N SER A 37 -7.59 -5.80 -11.88
CA SER A 37 -8.22 -7.12 -12.06
C SER A 37 -9.71 -7.01 -11.75
N ASN A 38 -10.51 -7.90 -12.34
CA ASN A 38 -11.92 -8.12 -11.97
C ASN A 38 -12.07 -8.87 -10.63
N HIS A 39 -11.00 -8.97 -9.84
CA HIS A 39 -10.96 -9.55 -8.51
C HIS A 39 -10.56 -8.48 -7.48
N MET A 40 -11.18 -8.49 -6.29
CA MET A 40 -10.77 -7.70 -5.13
C MET A 40 -9.68 -8.44 -4.34
N PRO A 41 -8.41 -7.98 -4.36
CA PRO A 41 -7.35 -8.68 -3.65
C PRO A 41 -7.58 -8.64 -2.13
N LEU A 42 -7.34 -9.76 -1.45
CA LEU A 42 -7.38 -9.83 0.02
C LEU A 42 -5.99 -9.53 0.61
N LEU A 43 -5.91 -8.49 1.45
CA LEU A 43 -4.72 -8.15 2.20
C LEU A 43 -4.81 -8.68 3.64
N LEU A 44 -4.02 -9.72 3.92
CA LEU A 44 -3.85 -10.23 5.28
C LEU A 44 -2.77 -9.43 6.03
N LYS A 45 -3.19 -8.60 6.98
CA LYS A 45 -2.26 -7.90 7.89
C LYS A 45 -2.02 -8.71 9.13
N LEU A 46 -0.78 -9.19 9.26
CA LEU A 46 -0.29 -9.83 10.47
C LEU A 46 0.33 -8.77 11.37
N TYR A 47 -0.34 -8.47 12.48
CA TYR A 47 0.27 -7.70 13.55
C TYR A 47 1.14 -8.65 14.38
N SER A 48 2.28 -9.04 13.80
CA SER A 48 3.33 -9.74 14.51
C SER A 48 4.38 -8.74 14.96
N TYR A 49 4.92 -8.92 16.16
CA TYR A 49 5.97 -8.07 16.75
C TYR A 49 7.34 -8.17 16.03
N VAL A 50 7.39 -8.57 14.76
CA VAL A 50 8.65 -8.82 14.07
C VAL A 50 9.19 -7.52 13.45
N LEU A 51 10.15 -6.97 14.18
CA LEU A 51 11.08 -5.92 13.80
C LEU A 51 11.74 -6.19 12.43
N GLY A 52 11.94 -5.11 11.67
CA GLY A 52 13.04 -5.01 10.71
C GLY A 52 12.66 -5.27 9.25
N ARG A 53 12.45 -4.17 8.49
CA ARG A 53 12.55 -4.20 7.03
C ARG A 53 13.95 -4.69 6.65
N LYS A 54 14.03 -5.63 5.71
CA LYS A 54 15.29 -6.09 5.11
C LYS A 54 15.85 -4.94 4.27
N ALA A 55 16.83 -4.22 4.79
CA ALA A 55 17.49 -3.14 4.06
C ALA A 55 18.37 -3.75 2.95
N PHE A 56 18.35 -3.11 1.80
CA PHE A 56 19.29 -3.33 0.69
C PHE A 56 20.72 -3.27 1.24
N LEU A 57 21.53 -4.30 0.99
CA LEU A 57 22.90 -4.37 1.51
C LEU A 57 23.80 -3.51 0.62
N PHE A 58 24.04 -2.26 1.04
CA PHE A 58 25.18 -1.49 0.58
C PHE A 58 26.46 -2.24 1.00
N PRO A 59 27.45 -2.46 0.11
CA PRO A 59 28.69 -3.11 0.48
C PRO A 59 29.37 -2.26 1.55
N PHE A 60 29.29 -2.75 2.78
CA PHE A 60 29.78 -2.09 3.97
C PHE A 60 31.16 -2.64 4.30
N GLU A 61 32.18 -1.78 4.31
CA GLU A 61 33.52 -2.19 4.74
C GLU A 61 33.68 -1.98 6.24
N ALA A 62 34.09 -3.04 6.96
CA ALA A 62 34.34 -2.97 8.40
C ALA A 62 35.40 -1.90 8.78
N ALA A 63 36.29 -1.55 7.85
CA ALA A 63 37.27 -0.49 7.99
C ALA A 63 36.62 0.89 8.27
N TRP A 64 35.38 1.12 7.87
CA TRP A 64 34.73 2.41 8.12
C TRP A 64 34.46 2.68 9.60
N PHE A 65 34.31 1.64 10.42
CA PHE A 65 34.16 1.81 11.88
C PHE A 65 35.44 2.29 12.57
N THR A 66 36.61 2.14 11.95
CA THR A 66 37.88 2.58 12.55
C THR A 66 38.10 4.08 12.41
N HIS A 67 37.38 4.75 11.49
CA HIS A 67 37.48 6.18 11.29
C HIS A 67 36.61 6.95 12.30
N PHE A 68 37.23 7.80 13.12
CA PHE A 68 36.58 8.54 14.22
C PHE A 68 35.35 9.35 13.79
N ALA A 69 35.36 9.92 12.58
CA ALA A 69 34.25 10.73 12.07
C ALA A 69 33.11 9.92 11.41
N PHE A 70 33.27 8.60 11.22
CA PHE A 70 32.31 7.80 10.46
C PHE A 70 30.94 7.74 11.12
N ARG A 71 30.91 7.59 12.46
CA ARG A 71 29.65 7.56 13.22
C ARG A 71 28.86 8.85 13.06
N ASP A 72 29.53 10.00 13.15
CA ASP A 72 28.90 11.31 13.02
C ASP A 72 28.44 11.57 11.58
N PHE A 73 29.23 11.14 10.59
CA PHE A 73 28.86 11.17 9.18
C PHE A 73 27.55 10.39 8.92
N VAL A 74 27.48 9.13 9.37
CA VAL A 74 26.30 8.28 9.18
C VAL A 74 25.08 8.87 9.88
N ASN A 75 25.23 9.37 11.10
CA ASN A 75 24.13 10.00 11.84
C ASN A 75 23.62 11.27 11.13
N ASN A 76 24.52 12.13 10.67
CA ASN A 76 24.17 13.37 9.98
C ASN A 76 23.48 13.07 8.64
N PHE A 77 24.06 12.16 7.85
CA PHE A 77 23.50 11.69 6.59
C PHE A 77 22.10 11.09 6.76
N THR A 78 21.94 10.18 7.73
CA THR A 78 20.65 9.54 8.03
C THR A 78 19.60 10.57 8.46
N THR A 79 19.99 11.55 9.25
CA THR A 79 19.07 12.61 9.73
C THR A 79 18.64 13.52 8.59
N LYS A 80 19.58 13.97 7.75
CA LYS A 80 19.28 14.79 6.56
C LYS A 80 18.39 14.05 5.58
N LEU A 81 18.68 12.78 5.29
CA LEU A 81 17.84 11.94 4.44
C LEU A 81 16.42 11.77 5.00
N LYS A 82 16.29 11.51 6.30
CA LYS A 82 14.97 11.38 6.95
C LYS A 82 14.16 12.68 6.85
N ASN A 83 14.80 13.83 7.05
CA ASN A 83 14.15 15.13 6.96
C ASN A 83 13.73 15.43 5.52
N TRP A 84 14.64 15.28 4.55
CA TRP A 84 14.35 15.47 3.14
C TRP A 84 13.23 14.54 2.64
N ASN A 85 13.29 13.24 2.97
CA ASN A 85 12.22 12.29 2.64
C ASN A 85 10.89 12.63 3.33
N GLY A 86 10.94 13.17 4.55
CA GLY A 86 9.78 13.61 5.31
C GLY A 86 9.08 14.82 4.68
N GLU A 87 9.86 15.84 4.35
CA GLU A 87 9.42 17.12 3.79
C GLU A 87 8.85 16.95 2.38
N ILE A 88 9.55 16.21 1.52
CA ILE A 88 9.16 16.12 0.10
C ILE A 88 8.07 15.06 -0.10
N PHE A 89 8.20 13.89 0.52
CA PHE A 89 7.41 12.72 0.12
C PHE A 89 6.38 12.31 1.16
N ARG A 90 6.71 12.33 2.46
CA ARG A 90 5.90 11.63 3.47
C ARG A 90 4.51 12.24 3.68
N TYR A 91 4.36 13.56 3.69
CA TYR A 91 3.06 14.18 3.98
C TYR A 91 2.16 14.23 2.74
N VAL A 92 2.68 14.74 1.63
CA VAL A 92 1.91 14.94 0.40
C VAL A 92 1.47 13.60 -0.19
N PHE A 93 2.38 12.62 -0.31
CA PHE A 93 2.02 11.35 -0.94
C PHE A 93 1.07 10.54 -0.06
N LYS A 94 1.30 10.51 1.25
CA LYS A 94 0.44 9.76 2.18
C LYS A 94 -0.99 10.31 2.19
N GLN A 95 -1.16 11.64 2.20
CA GLN A 95 -2.49 12.26 2.19
C GLN A 95 -3.18 12.07 0.84
N ARG A 96 -2.46 12.29 -0.27
CA ARG A 96 -3.02 12.16 -1.62
C ARG A 96 -3.42 10.71 -1.94
N LYS A 97 -2.56 9.73 -1.61
CA LYS A 97 -2.85 8.30 -1.74
C LYS A 97 -4.05 7.89 -0.90
N LYS A 98 -4.11 8.33 0.35
CA LYS A 98 -5.26 8.07 1.23
C LYS A 98 -6.56 8.64 0.64
N HIS A 99 -6.52 9.87 0.13
CA HIS A 99 -7.68 10.51 -0.47
C HIS A 99 -8.16 9.80 -1.75
N MET A 100 -7.23 9.39 -2.62
CA MET A 100 -7.54 8.61 -3.83
C MET A 100 -8.20 7.28 -3.48
N LEU A 101 -7.62 6.52 -2.56
CA LEU A 101 -8.18 5.22 -2.12
C LEU A 101 -9.58 5.36 -1.52
N LEU A 102 -9.81 6.37 -0.68
CA LEU A 102 -11.14 6.63 -0.11
C LEU A 102 -12.18 6.98 -1.17
N ARG A 103 -11.78 7.68 -2.25
CA ARG A 103 -12.68 8.00 -3.36
C ARG A 103 -13.03 6.78 -4.18
N ILE A 104 -12.04 5.92 -4.47
CA ILE A 104 -12.24 4.67 -5.19
C ILE A 104 -13.20 3.77 -4.39
N GLU A 105 -12.94 3.55 -3.09
CA GLU A 105 -13.80 2.74 -2.23
C GLU A 105 -15.24 3.29 -2.16
N ALA A 106 -15.41 4.61 -2.13
CA ALA A 106 -16.73 5.25 -2.11
C ALA A 106 -17.49 5.10 -3.45
N VAL A 107 -16.78 4.98 -4.57
CA VAL A 107 -17.35 4.75 -5.88
C VAL A 107 -17.67 3.27 -6.08
N GLU A 108 -16.79 2.36 -5.66
CA GLU A 108 -17.04 0.89 -5.66
C GLU A 108 -18.33 0.57 -4.89
N LYS A 109 -18.47 1.07 -3.66
CA LYS A 109 -19.69 0.88 -2.86
C LYS A 109 -20.97 1.39 -3.54
N LYS A 110 -20.88 2.40 -4.42
CA LYS A 110 -22.03 2.91 -5.18
C LYS A 110 -22.32 2.06 -6.41
N LEU A 111 -21.29 1.51 -7.03
CA LEU A 111 -21.39 0.57 -8.15
C LEU A 111 -21.98 -0.79 -7.70
N GLU A 112 -21.53 -1.32 -6.56
CA GLU A 112 -22.07 -2.55 -5.93
C GLU A 112 -23.58 -2.43 -5.62
N LEU A 113 -24.05 -1.21 -5.30
CA LEU A 113 -25.47 -0.92 -5.07
C LEU A 113 -26.29 -0.80 -6.37
N SER A 114 -25.70 -1.06 -7.54
CA SER A 114 -26.33 -0.99 -8.88
C SER A 114 -26.88 0.39 -9.27
N ILE A 115 -26.36 1.47 -8.67
CA ILE A 115 -26.82 2.83 -8.95
C ILE A 115 -25.87 3.49 -9.97
N LEU A 116 -26.17 3.27 -11.26
CA LEU A 116 -25.76 4.05 -12.45
C LEU A 116 -24.37 3.81 -13.07
N ILE A 117 -24.40 3.51 -14.38
CA ILE A 117 -23.32 3.60 -15.40
C ILE A 117 -22.50 4.90 -15.28
N ARG A 118 -23.09 5.98 -14.75
CA ARG A 118 -22.43 7.29 -14.57
C ARG A 118 -21.15 7.25 -13.72
N PHE A 119 -20.98 6.22 -12.90
CA PHE A 119 -19.80 6.10 -12.03
C PHE A 119 -18.68 5.24 -12.62
N GLU A 120 -18.92 4.49 -13.70
CA GLU A 120 -17.89 3.66 -14.34
C GLU A 120 -16.77 4.51 -14.95
N ASP A 121 -17.13 5.55 -15.72
CA ASP A 121 -16.15 6.48 -16.31
C ASP A 121 -15.31 7.18 -15.22
N LEU A 122 -15.96 7.55 -14.10
CA LEU A 122 -15.27 8.17 -12.97
C LEU A 122 -14.36 7.19 -12.24
N PHE A 123 -14.80 5.93 -12.10
CA PHE A 123 -14.02 4.87 -11.49
C PHE A 123 -12.76 4.58 -12.28
N GLU A 124 -12.88 4.36 -13.60
CA GLU A 124 -11.73 4.12 -14.48
C GLU A 124 -10.80 5.34 -14.54
N SER A 125 -11.33 6.57 -14.55
CA SER A 125 -10.50 7.78 -14.46
C SER A 125 -9.71 7.87 -13.15
N LEU A 126 -10.33 7.57 -12.00
CA LEU A 126 -9.66 7.61 -10.70
C LEU A 126 -8.61 6.51 -10.55
N LYS A 127 -8.88 5.33 -11.10
CA LYS A 127 -7.97 4.18 -11.15
C LYS A 127 -6.73 4.52 -11.97
N GLY A 128 -6.89 5.10 -13.16
CA GLY A 128 -5.78 5.59 -13.97
C GLY A 128 -4.95 6.69 -13.27
N GLU A 129 -5.60 7.63 -12.55
CA GLU A 129 -4.85 8.64 -11.77
C GLU A 129 -4.03 8.00 -10.64
N LEU A 130 -4.57 6.94 -10.00
CA LEU A 130 -3.88 6.21 -8.95
C LEU A 130 -2.71 5.37 -9.51
N GLU A 131 -2.87 4.69 -10.64
CA GLU A 131 -1.78 3.94 -11.29
C GLU A 131 -0.60 4.86 -11.62
N LEU A 132 -0.84 5.99 -12.28
CA LEU A 132 0.19 6.99 -12.57
C LEU A 132 0.85 7.55 -11.30
N PHE A 133 0.09 7.66 -10.21
CA PHE A 133 0.62 8.09 -8.93
C PHE A 133 1.49 7.02 -8.27
N LEU A 134 1.11 5.74 -8.36
CA LEU A 134 1.87 4.61 -7.83
C LEU A 134 3.17 4.39 -8.60
N GLU A 135 3.16 4.49 -9.93
CA GLU A 135 4.38 4.45 -10.74
C GLU A 135 5.40 5.52 -10.30
N ARG A 136 4.94 6.73 -10.00
CA ARG A 136 5.79 7.80 -9.45
C ARG A 136 6.30 7.46 -8.04
N GLU A 137 5.50 6.79 -7.21
CA GLU A 137 5.89 6.36 -5.86
C GLU A 137 6.96 5.25 -5.90
N GLU A 138 6.91 4.34 -6.88
CA GLU A 138 7.92 3.31 -7.09
C GLU A 138 9.29 3.93 -7.43
N LEU A 139 9.33 4.97 -8.27
CA LEU A 139 10.56 5.69 -8.61
C LEU A 139 11.21 6.38 -7.40
N ILE A 140 10.43 6.71 -6.37
CA ILE A 140 10.89 7.40 -5.16
C ILE A 140 11.30 6.41 -4.06
N SER A 141 10.79 5.18 -4.13
CA SER A 141 11.01 4.14 -3.12
C SER A 141 12.24 3.28 -3.45
N PHE A 142 13.44 3.88 -3.40
CA PHE A 142 14.73 3.17 -3.37
C PHE A 142 15.37 3.21 -1.97
#